data_AF-A0A8J5TQT6-F1
#
_entry.id   AF-A0A8J5TQT6-F1
#
_cell.length_a   1.000
_cell.length_b   1.000
_cell.length_c   1.000
_cell.angle_alpha   90.00
_cell.angle_beta   90.00
_cell.angle_gamma   90.00
#
_symmetry.space_group_name_H-M   'P 1'
#
loop_
_entity.id
_entity.type
_entity.pdbx_description
1 polymer ?
#
loop_
_entity_poly.entity_id
_entity_poly.type
_entity_poly.pdbx_seq_one_letter_code
_entity_poly.pdbx_strand_id
1 'polypeptide(L)'
;MSSRLLAAALALGGLSMGQTTGNFNFLTYNVAGLPAIINNNEVPGDKATNANLIGTVLATQKYDIVHMQEDFNYHAYIYATDNHPYRTPTSGGVPFGDGLNTVANYDWTGLVRKKWNKCNLNSGDCLTPKGFSFMRMKIQSIEVDLYNLHADAGSDQGDVDARSAGIDQILAYINANSQGRAVIVAGDTNDRWTNAGRSINKLTDAGFSDSWVQLIQGGKFPTAGATANPCKVPATDNTCEIVDKVFYRSGSSVKLTAKSFNYVPKVFVQPDGNILSDHNPVLVEFSWST
;
A
#
# COMPACT_ATOMS: atom_id res chain seq x y z
N MET A 1 -41.21 56.20 -27.28
CA MET A 1 -41.64 54.80 -27.15
C MET A 1 -40.39 53.93 -27.21
N SER A 2 -39.83 53.58 -26.06
CA SER A 2 -38.54 52.89 -25.96
C SER A 2 -38.80 51.39 -25.78
N SER A 3 -38.55 50.61 -26.83
CA SER A 3 -38.74 49.17 -26.84
C SER A 3 -37.61 48.49 -26.06
N ARG A 4 -37.93 47.84 -24.95
CA ARG A 4 -36.98 47.00 -24.18
C ARG A 4 -36.99 45.60 -24.78
N LEU A 5 -35.90 45.21 -25.45
CA LEU A 5 -35.62 43.82 -25.78
C LEU A 5 -35.17 43.09 -24.52
N LEU A 6 -35.96 42.11 -24.07
CA LEU A 6 -35.56 41.13 -23.07
C LEU A 6 -34.89 39.96 -23.82
N ALA A 7 -33.57 39.83 -23.69
CA ALA A 7 -32.85 38.63 -24.14
C ALA A 7 -32.92 37.57 -23.03
N ALA A 8 -33.64 36.48 -23.27
CA ALA A 8 -33.64 35.31 -22.40
C ALA A 8 -32.38 34.48 -22.67
N ALA A 9 -31.44 34.48 -21.75
CA ALA A 9 -30.30 33.58 -21.78
C ALA A 9 -30.74 32.19 -21.29
N LEU A 10 -30.87 31.22 -22.20
CA LEU A 10 -30.97 29.82 -21.82
C LEU A 10 -29.60 29.35 -21.31
N ALA A 11 -29.49 29.13 -20.00
CA ALA A 11 -28.37 28.39 -19.42
C ALA A 11 -28.51 26.91 -19.81
N LEU A 12 -27.77 26.47 -20.82
CA LEU A 12 -27.51 25.05 -21.05
C LEU A 12 -26.59 24.56 -19.93
N GLY A 13 -27.18 24.15 -18.80
CA GLY A 13 -26.49 23.33 -17.81
C GLY A 13 -26.19 21.97 -18.43
N GLY A 14 -25.01 21.82 -19.03
CA GLY A 14 -24.51 20.51 -19.42
C GLY A 14 -24.40 19.65 -18.17
N LEU A 15 -25.25 18.63 -18.06
CA LEU A 15 -25.08 17.55 -17.10
C LEU A 15 -23.75 16.86 -17.43
N SER A 16 -22.70 17.24 -16.70
CA SER A 16 -21.48 16.46 -16.59
C SER A 16 -21.88 15.10 -16.03
N MET A 17 -22.07 14.11 -16.90
CA MET A 17 -22.15 12.72 -16.46
C MET A 17 -20.79 12.38 -15.87
N GLY A 18 -20.76 12.09 -14.56
CA GLY A 18 -19.56 11.61 -13.90
C GLY A 18 -19.02 10.39 -14.65
N GLN A 19 -17.69 10.31 -14.80
CA GLN A 19 -17.02 9.18 -15.41
C GLN A 19 -17.50 7.87 -14.75
N THR A 20 -17.88 6.86 -15.54
CA THR A 20 -18.38 5.58 -15.04
C THR A 20 -17.35 4.45 -15.10
N THR A 21 -16.18 4.72 -15.71
CA THR A 21 -15.03 3.82 -15.75
C THR A 21 -13.73 4.60 -15.72
N GLY A 22 -12.69 4.08 -15.09
CA GLY A 22 -11.39 4.74 -15.05
C GLY A 22 -10.27 3.81 -14.65
N ASN A 23 -9.05 4.34 -14.55
CA ASN A 23 -7.88 3.60 -14.11
C ASN A 23 -7.08 4.43 -13.11
N PHE A 24 -6.32 3.74 -12.26
CA PHE A 24 -5.29 4.32 -11.40
C PHE A 24 -4.24 3.26 -11.10
N ASN A 25 -3.02 3.69 -10.80
CA ASN A 25 -1.98 2.80 -10.30
C ASN A 25 -1.83 2.86 -8.77
N PHE A 26 -1.37 1.77 -8.18
CA PHE A 26 -1.18 1.66 -6.74
C PHE A 26 0.16 1.00 -6.46
N LEU A 27 0.99 1.68 -5.67
CA LEU A 27 2.28 1.18 -5.22
C LEU A 27 2.23 0.89 -3.71
N THR A 28 2.77 -0.24 -3.28
CA THR A 28 3.17 -0.43 -1.88
C THR A 28 4.67 -0.66 -1.77
N TYR A 29 5.31 -0.05 -0.78
CA TYR A 29 6.75 -0.10 -0.61
C TYR A 29 7.19 0.09 0.84
N ASN A 30 7.84 -0.92 1.44
CA ASN A 30 8.62 -0.74 2.65
C ASN A 30 9.89 0.06 2.32
N VAL A 31 10.05 1.24 2.91
CA VAL A 31 11.11 2.21 2.58
C VAL A 31 12.33 2.13 3.49
N ALA A 32 12.42 1.12 4.37
CA ALA A 32 13.58 0.87 5.24
C ALA A 32 14.00 2.09 6.09
N GLY A 33 13.04 2.86 6.61
CA GLY A 33 13.28 4.15 7.27
C GLY A 33 13.61 4.10 8.76
N LEU A 34 14.00 2.93 9.30
CA LEU A 34 14.57 2.81 10.65
C LEU A 34 15.90 3.57 10.78
N PRO A 35 16.21 4.22 11.91
CA PRO A 35 17.50 4.86 12.15
C PRO A 35 18.68 3.92 11.89
N ALA A 36 19.69 4.39 11.14
CA ALA A 36 20.85 3.56 10.77
C ALA A 36 21.62 2.97 11.97
N ILE A 37 21.59 3.63 13.14
CA ILE A 37 22.20 3.13 14.38
C ILE A 37 21.43 1.93 14.98
N ILE A 38 20.15 1.79 14.66
CA ILE A 38 19.28 0.69 15.12
C ILE A 38 19.31 -0.45 14.10
N ASN A 39 19.08 -0.13 12.83
CA ASN A 39 19.10 -1.10 11.74
C ASN A 39 19.45 -0.37 10.43
N ASN A 40 20.47 -0.85 9.73
CA ASN A 40 20.84 -0.33 8.42
C ASN A 40 20.19 -1.10 7.25
N ASN A 41 19.45 -2.17 7.53
CA ASN A 41 18.77 -3.05 6.56
C ASN A 41 19.72 -3.67 5.53
N GLU A 42 21.04 -3.66 5.80
CA GLU A 42 22.08 -4.01 4.82
C GLU A 42 21.98 -3.20 3.50
N VAL A 43 21.29 -2.06 3.53
CA VAL A 43 21.14 -1.15 2.39
C VAL A 43 22.38 -0.25 2.33
N PRO A 44 23.16 -0.26 1.23
CA PRO A 44 24.33 0.60 1.09
C PRO A 44 23.98 2.09 1.09
N GLY A 45 24.94 2.94 1.48
CA GLY A 45 24.81 4.39 1.41
C GLY A 45 24.15 5.02 2.65
N ASP A 46 23.91 6.31 2.57
CA ASP A 46 23.28 7.10 3.64
C ASP A 46 21.74 7.01 3.54
N LYS A 47 21.07 6.71 4.66
CA LYS A 47 19.61 6.53 4.68
C LYS A 47 18.82 7.79 4.34
N ALA A 48 19.31 8.97 4.70
CA ALA A 48 18.64 10.22 4.33
C ALA A 48 18.73 10.47 2.82
N THR A 49 19.90 10.20 2.24
CA THR A 49 20.12 10.22 0.79
C THR A 49 19.23 9.21 0.07
N ASN A 50 19.14 7.98 0.57
CA ASN A 50 18.29 6.95 -0.03
C ASN A 50 16.81 7.33 0.04
N ALA A 51 16.33 7.84 1.18
CA ALA A 51 14.97 8.35 1.32
C ALA A 51 14.67 9.51 0.36
N ASN A 52 15.63 10.41 0.16
CA ASN A 52 15.51 11.50 -0.81
C ASN A 52 15.39 11.00 -2.26
N LEU A 53 16.16 9.95 -2.61
CA LEU A 53 16.06 9.28 -3.90
C LEU A 53 14.71 8.58 -4.06
N ILE A 54 14.19 7.91 -3.02
CA ILE A 54 12.84 7.32 -3.04
C ILE A 54 11.81 8.40 -3.38
N GLY A 55 11.79 9.53 -2.67
CA GLY A 55 10.86 10.64 -2.97
C GLY A 55 10.98 11.17 -4.40
N THR A 56 12.21 11.26 -4.93
CA THR A 56 12.46 11.64 -6.33
C THR A 56 11.89 10.62 -7.33
N VAL A 57 12.05 9.31 -7.06
CA VAL A 57 11.47 8.26 -7.89
C VAL A 57 9.94 8.33 -7.86
N LEU A 58 9.33 8.52 -6.69
CA LEU A 58 7.87 8.68 -6.57
C LEU A 58 7.37 9.85 -7.42
N ALA A 59 8.03 11.01 -7.34
CA ALA A 59 7.68 12.20 -8.10
C ALA A 59 7.85 12.04 -9.63
N THR A 60 8.88 11.30 -10.06
CA THR A 60 9.21 11.14 -11.49
C THR A 60 8.40 10.04 -12.16
N GLN A 61 8.10 8.95 -11.46
CA GLN A 61 7.30 7.84 -11.97
C GLN A 61 5.80 8.16 -11.95
N LYS A 62 5.37 9.18 -11.20
CA LYS A 62 3.97 9.67 -11.15
C LYS A 62 2.99 8.56 -10.79
N TYR A 63 3.31 7.83 -9.72
CA TYR A 63 2.34 6.90 -9.15
C TYR A 63 1.09 7.67 -8.68
N ASP A 64 -0.06 7.03 -8.67
CA ASP A 64 -1.31 7.70 -8.27
C ASP A 64 -1.52 7.64 -6.76
N ILE A 65 -1.20 6.49 -6.17
CA ILE A 65 -1.36 6.21 -4.74
C ILE A 65 -0.19 5.33 -4.30
N VAL A 66 0.48 5.73 -3.22
CA VAL A 66 1.61 4.99 -2.66
C VAL A 66 1.39 4.74 -1.18
N HIS A 67 1.34 3.48 -0.76
CA HIS A 67 1.44 3.08 0.64
C HIS A 67 2.90 2.78 0.99
N MET A 68 3.41 3.45 2.02
CA MET A 68 4.76 3.23 2.53
C MET A 68 4.73 2.58 3.90
N GLN A 69 5.64 1.63 4.12
CA GLN A 69 5.92 1.00 5.41
C GLN A 69 7.34 1.35 5.85
N GLU A 70 7.62 1.26 7.15
CA GLU A 70 8.87 1.73 7.78
C GLU A 70 9.24 3.18 7.46
N ASP A 71 8.27 4.03 7.09
CA ASP A 71 8.51 5.45 6.87
C ASP A 71 8.56 6.19 8.22
N PHE A 72 9.62 5.92 8.99
CA PHE A 72 9.84 6.45 10.34
C PHE A 72 10.69 7.73 10.31
N ASN A 73 12.01 7.62 10.51
CA ASN A 73 12.88 8.73 10.86
C ASN A 73 13.37 9.54 9.65
N TYR A 74 13.23 9.00 8.44
CA TYR A 74 13.66 9.65 7.20
C TYR A 74 12.51 10.19 6.34
N HIS A 75 11.28 10.17 6.87
CA HIS A 75 10.07 10.67 6.23
C HIS A 75 10.21 12.05 5.58
N ALA A 76 10.80 13.00 6.32
CA ALA A 76 10.98 14.37 5.82
C ALA A 76 11.83 14.42 4.54
N TYR A 77 12.76 13.49 4.35
CA TYR A 77 13.60 13.42 3.15
C TYR A 77 12.83 12.90 1.94
N ILE A 78 11.93 11.91 2.12
CA ILE A 78 11.00 11.46 1.08
C ILE A 78 10.10 12.63 0.68
N TYR A 79 9.51 13.32 1.65
CA TYR A 79 8.56 14.41 1.38
C TYR A 79 9.21 15.65 0.78
N ALA A 80 10.51 15.87 1.01
CA ALA A 80 11.24 16.99 0.43
C ALA A 80 11.37 16.89 -1.10
N THR A 81 11.35 15.68 -1.67
CA THR A 81 11.53 15.45 -3.11
C THR A 81 10.33 14.82 -3.80
N ASP A 82 9.40 14.25 -3.05
CA ASP A 82 8.10 13.85 -3.55
C ASP A 82 7.25 15.08 -3.98
N ASN A 83 6.34 14.91 -4.93
CA ASN A 83 5.48 15.98 -5.45
C ASN A 83 3.97 15.65 -5.42
N HIS A 84 3.55 14.57 -4.76
CA HIS A 84 2.13 14.26 -4.63
C HIS A 84 1.41 15.36 -3.83
N PRO A 85 0.22 15.82 -4.27
CA PRO A 85 -0.48 16.92 -3.61
C PRO A 85 -1.11 16.53 -2.27
N TYR A 86 -1.44 15.26 -2.06
CA TYR A 86 -2.03 14.79 -0.81
C TYR A 86 -1.08 13.84 -0.10
N ARG A 87 -0.76 14.16 1.16
CA ARG A 87 0.21 13.40 1.98
C ARG A 87 -0.29 13.21 3.40
N THR A 88 -0.16 12.01 3.96
CA THR A 88 -0.50 11.78 5.36
C THR A 88 0.49 12.49 6.27
N PRO A 89 0.05 13.09 7.39
CA PRO A 89 1.00 13.53 8.41
C PRO A 89 1.75 12.32 8.99
N THR A 90 3.05 12.49 9.26
CA THR A 90 3.84 11.49 9.98
C THR A 90 3.25 11.19 11.36
N SER A 91 3.35 9.93 11.78
CA SER A 91 3.06 9.49 13.16
C SER A 91 4.26 9.66 14.10
N GLY A 92 5.41 10.13 13.58
CA GLY A 92 6.67 10.27 14.30
C GLY A 92 7.71 9.21 13.89
N GLY A 93 8.92 9.35 14.43
CA GLY A 93 9.97 8.32 14.30
C GLY A 93 9.81 7.20 15.33
N VAL A 94 10.65 6.18 15.26
CA VAL A 94 10.71 5.16 16.31
C VAL A 94 11.16 5.80 17.64
N PRO A 95 10.62 5.38 18.80
CA PRO A 95 9.67 4.28 19.01
C PRO A 95 8.18 4.69 18.99
N PHE A 96 7.85 5.92 18.56
CA PHE A 96 6.51 6.48 18.74
C PHE A 96 5.62 6.39 17.49
N GLY A 97 6.24 6.37 16.30
CA GLY A 97 5.52 6.26 15.03
C GLY A 97 5.18 4.84 14.64
N ASP A 98 4.14 4.68 13.83
CA ASP A 98 3.75 3.39 13.23
C ASP A 98 4.50 3.09 11.92
N GLY A 99 5.18 4.10 11.34
CA GLY A 99 5.94 3.97 10.08
C GLY A 99 5.06 3.80 8.85
N LEU A 100 3.76 4.09 8.94
CA LEU A 100 2.82 3.93 7.84
C LEU A 100 2.48 5.29 7.25
N ASN A 101 2.79 5.54 6.00
CA ASN A 101 2.40 6.80 5.36
C ASN A 101 1.81 6.56 3.98
N THR A 102 1.11 7.56 3.46
CA THR A 102 0.55 7.52 2.11
C THR A 102 0.73 8.86 1.43
N VAL A 103 1.15 8.81 0.17
CA VAL A 103 1.14 9.93 -0.75
C VAL A 103 0.24 9.60 -1.94
N ALA A 104 -0.51 10.56 -2.44
CA ALA A 104 -1.47 10.34 -3.52
C ALA A 104 -1.78 11.60 -4.34
N ASN A 105 -2.24 11.38 -5.57
CA ASN A 105 -2.82 12.40 -6.46
C ASN A 105 -4.29 12.69 -6.13
N TYR A 106 -4.88 11.94 -5.19
CA TYR A 106 -6.29 11.99 -4.82
C TYR A 106 -6.46 12.39 -3.35
N ASP A 107 -7.52 13.12 -3.06
CA ASP A 107 -7.90 13.50 -1.70
C ASP A 107 -8.50 12.29 -0.95
N TRP A 108 -8.45 12.32 0.38
CA TRP A 108 -9.07 11.30 1.22
C TRP A 108 -9.79 11.87 2.42
N THR A 109 -10.57 11.01 3.07
CA THR A 109 -11.19 11.30 4.36
C THR A 109 -10.91 10.18 5.36
N GLY A 110 -11.06 10.49 6.65
CA GLY A 110 -11.09 9.47 7.70
C GLY A 110 -9.76 8.75 7.92
N LEU A 111 -8.62 9.45 7.82
CA LEU A 111 -7.33 8.86 8.19
C LEU A 111 -7.38 8.38 9.65
N VAL A 112 -7.16 7.09 9.86
CA VAL A 112 -7.07 6.46 11.17
C VAL A 112 -5.81 5.58 11.22
N ARG A 113 -5.17 5.51 12.38
CA ARG A 113 -4.02 4.64 12.65
C ARG A 113 -4.37 3.71 13.80
N LYS A 114 -4.16 2.40 13.65
CA LYS A 114 -4.50 1.37 14.62
C LYS A 114 -3.28 0.51 14.92
N LYS A 115 -2.76 0.63 16.13
CA LYS A 115 -1.73 -0.28 16.66
C LYS A 115 -2.27 -1.71 16.73
N TRP A 116 -1.41 -2.69 16.48
CA TRP A 116 -1.73 -4.10 16.70
C TRP A 116 -2.05 -4.40 18.17
N ASN A 117 -3.10 -5.20 18.39
CA ASN A 117 -3.44 -5.71 19.71
C ASN A 117 -2.48 -6.81 20.19
N LYS A 118 -1.85 -7.53 19.26
CA LYS A 118 -0.87 -8.58 19.51
C LYS A 118 0.35 -8.36 18.62
N CYS A 119 1.53 -8.51 19.19
CA CYS A 119 2.83 -8.46 18.51
C CYS A 119 3.78 -9.45 19.20
N ASN A 120 4.85 -9.85 18.51
CA ASN A 120 5.96 -10.57 19.12
C ASN A 120 7.14 -9.63 19.41
N LEU A 121 7.89 -9.91 20.48
CA LEU A 121 8.98 -9.00 20.93
C LEU A 121 10.28 -9.18 20.14
N ASN A 122 10.46 -10.32 19.47
CA ASN A 122 11.75 -10.78 18.93
C ASN A 122 12.40 -9.80 17.93
N SER A 123 11.66 -9.38 16.90
CA SER A 123 12.12 -8.51 15.80
C SER A 123 11.89 -7.03 16.11
N GLY A 124 11.58 -6.70 17.37
CA GLY A 124 11.29 -5.34 17.81
C GLY A 124 9.90 -4.84 17.41
N ASP A 125 9.01 -5.69 16.90
CA ASP A 125 7.67 -5.30 16.43
C ASP A 125 6.81 -4.66 17.52
N CYS A 126 6.96 -5.10 18.77
CA CYS A 126 6.29 -4.50 19.92
C CYS A 126 6.90 -3.17 20.41
N LEU A 127 8.09 -2.79 19.95
CA LEU A 127 8.83 -1.62 20.44
C LEU A 127 8.40 -0.30 19.78
N THR A 128 7.57 -0.38 18.75
CA THR A 128 6.95 0.76 18.07
C THR A 128 5.48 0.42 17.81
N PRO A 129 4.55 1.38 17.64
CA PRO A 129 3.15 1.07 17.42
C PRO A 129 2.86 0.58 15.99
N LYS A 130 3.52 -0.51 15.54
CA LYS A 130 3.17 -1.20 14.29
C LYS A 130 1.68 -1.56 14.28
N GLY A 131 1.11 -1.56 13.08
CA GLY A 131 -0.33 -1.53 12.93
C GLY A 131 -0.79 -1.52 11.48
N PHE A 132 -1.99 -0.98 11.29
CA PHE A 132 -2.46 -0.52 10.00
C PHE A 132 -2.95 0.92 10.07
N SER A 133 -2.92 1.61 8.94
CA SER A 133 -3.66 2.84 8.73
C SER A 133 -4.80 2.62 7.74
N PHE A 134 -5.88 3.39 7.91
CA PHE A 134 -7.07 3.37 7.07
C PHE A 134 -7.31 4.76 6.52
N MET A 135 -7.77 4.86 5.28
CA MET A 135 -8.39 6.06 4.71
C MET A 135 -9.39 5.71 3.62
N ARG A 136 -10.34 6.62 3.38
CA ARG A 136 -11.26 6.56 2.24
C ARG A 136 -10.78 7.50 1.16
N MET A 137 -10.21 6.95 0.10
CA MET A 137 -9.64 7.69 -1.02
C MET A 137 -10.72 8.03 -2.05
N LYS A 138 -10.74 9.28 -2.54
CA LYS A 138 -11.65 9.77 -3.58
C LYS A 138 -10.94 9.71 -4.94
N ILE A 139 -10.98 8.56 -5.59
CA ILE A 139 -10.30 8.32 -6.86
C ILE A 139 -11.25 8.72 -7.99
N GLN A 140 -10.99 9.85 -8.65
CA GLN A 140 -11.84 10.36 -9.74
C GLN A 140 -13.31 10.52 -9.27
N SER A 141 -14.24 9.69 -9.76
CA SER A 141 -15.67 9.69 -9.37
C SER A 141 -16.06 8.58 -8.39
N ILE A 142 -15.10 7.77 -7.91
CA ILE A 142 -15.35 6.67 -6.99
C ILE A 142 -14.66 6.89 -5.64
N GLU A 143 -15.09 6.11 -4.65
CA GLU A 143 -14.42 6.01 -3.37
C GLU A 143 -13.94 4.58 -3.12
N VAL A 144 -12.68 4.44 -2.72
CA VAL A 144 -12.07 3.16 -2.34
C VAL A 144 -11.51 3.27 -0.93
N ASP A 145 -11.81 2.28 -0.10
CA ASP A 145 -11.30 2.19 1.25
C ASP A 145 -9.91 1.51 1.21
N LEU A 146 -8.88 2.21 1.66
CA LEU A 146 -7.48 1.77 1.59
C LEU A 146 -6.95 1.45 2.98
N TYR A 147 -6.25 0.32 3.09
CA TYR A 147 -5.60 -0.15 4.30
C TYR A 147 -4.12 -0.38 4.04
N ASN A 148 -3.26 0.42 4.68
CA ASN A 148 -1.81 0.24 4.70
C ASN A 148 -1.41 -0.54 5.95
N LEU A 149 -0.66 -1.64 5.84
CA LEU A 149 -0.21 -2.40 7.01
C LEU A 149 1.28 -2.69 7.01
N HIS A 150 1.83 -2.87 8.21
CA HIS A 150 3.12 -3.52 8.44
C HIS A 150 2.93 -4.55 9.55
N ALA A 151 2.90 -5.83 9.17
CA ALA A 151 2.66 -6.94 10.08
C ALA A 151 3.93 -7.39 10.82
N ASP A 152 3.75 -8.24 11.83
CA ASP A 152 4.81 -8.81 12.67
C ASP A 152 5.85 -9.59 11.84
N ALA A 153 7.13 -9.29 12.03
CA ALA A 153 8.24 -9.85 11.27
C ALA A 153 8.77 -11.13 11.92
N GLY A 154 9.49 -11.95 11.16
CA GLY A 154 10.05 -13.21 11.65
C GLY A 154 9.20 -14.44 11.32
N SER A 155 9.65 -15.60 11.77
CA SER A 155 9.12 -16.92 11.38
C SER A 155 8.83 -17.86 12.55
N ASP A 156 8.98 -17.41 13.80
CA ASP A 156 8.60 -18.21 14.94
C ASP A 156 7.07 -18.26 15.11
N GLN A 157 6.59 -19.12 16.02
CA GLN A 157 5.15 -19.29 16.22
C GLN A 157 4.47 -18.02 16.77
N GLY A 158 5.19 -17.22 17.56
CA GLY A 158 4.71 -15.94 18.07
C GLY A 158 4.44 -14.96 16.92
N ASP A 159 5.35 -14.90 15.95
CA ASP A 159 5.22 -14.05 14.75
C ASP A 159 4.00 -14.48 13.91
N VAL A 160 3.87 -15.80 13.69
CA VAL A 160 2.74 -16.39 12.97
C VAL A 160 1.41 -16.05 13.64
N ASP A 161 1.33 -16.21 14.96
CA ASP A 161 0.11 -15.90 15.70
C ASP A 161 -0.19 -14.39 15.73
N ALA A 162 0.84 -13.54 15.81
CA ALA A 162 0.70 -12.09 15.78
C ALA A 162 0.19 -11.60 14.43
N ARG A 163 0.77 -12.06 13.31
CA ARG A 163 0.26 -11.78 11.96
C ARG A 163 -1.19 -12.23 11.81
N SER A 164 -1.48 -13.46 12.24
CA SER A 164 -2.84 -14.02 12.21
C SER A 164 -3.85 -13.14 12.97
N ALA A 165 -3.51 -12.66 14.16
CA ALA A 165 -4.34 -11.75 14.94
C ALA A 165 -4.45 -10.34 14.32
N GLY A 166 -3.39 -9.85 13.68
CA GLY A 166 -3.41 -8.58 12.94
C GLY A 166 -4.38 -8.60 11.76
N ILE A 167 -4.41 -9.70 10.99
CA ILE A 167 -5.39 -9.86 9.91
C ILE A 167 -6.82 -9.94 10.45
N ASP A 168 -7.06 -10.61 11.59
CA ASP A 168 -8.38 -10.59 12.25
C ASP A 168 -8.79 -9.18 12.65
N GLN A 169 -7.84 -8.37 13.16
CA GLN A 169 -8.08 -6.98 13.54
C GLN A 169 -8.43 -6.11 12.33
N ILE A 170 -7.75 -6.29 11.18
CA ILE A 170 -8.11 -5.61 9.92
C ILE A 170 -9.51 -6.03 9.47
N LEU A 171 -9.81 -7.33 9.43
CA LEU A 171 -11.11 -7.83 8.96
C LEU A 171 -12.26 -7.35 9.84
N ALA A 172 -12.06 -7.31 11.17
CA ALA A 172 -13.03 -6.71 12.09
C ALA A 172 -13.26 -5.22 11.78
N TYR A 173 -12.20 -4.46 11.48
CA TYR A 173 -12.33 -3.05 11.11
C TYR A 173 -13.03 -2.86 9.76
N ILE A 174 -12.70 -3.67 8.76
CA ILE A 174 -13.37 -3.68 7.44
C ILE A 174 -14.86 -3.98 7.60
N ASN A 175 -15.21 -4.97 8.43
CA ASN A 175 -16.60 -5.31 8.70
C ASN A 175 -17.36 -4.19 9.41
N ALA A 176 -16.70 -3.36 10.21
CA ALA A 176 -17.35 -2.23 10.89
C ALA A 176 -17.43 -0.97 10.01
N ASN A 177 -16.48 -0.75 9.10
CA ASN A 177 -16.28 0.57 8.45
C ASN A 177 -16.40 0.55 6.91
N SER A 178 -16.33 -0.62 6.28
CA SER A 178 -16.22 -0.78 4.82
C SER A 178 -17.22 -1.79 4.23
N GLN A 179 -18.35 -2.03 4.90
CA GLN A 179 -19.39 -2.93 4.39
C GLN A 179 -19.90 -2.47 3.01
N GLY A 180 -19.95 -3.41 2.06
CA GLY A 180 -20.37 -3.13 0.68
C GLY A 180 -19.43 -2.23 -0.13
N ARG A 181 -18.29 -1.78 0.41
CA ARG A 181 -17.36 -0.88 -0.29
C ARG A 181 -16.27 -1.65 -1.03
N ALA A 182 -15.73 -1.02 -2.08
CA ALA A 182 -14.48 -1.48 -2.69
C ALA A 182 -13.33 -1.21 -1.72
N VAL A 183 -12.43 -2.19 -1.57
CA VAL A 183 -11.35 -2.14 -0.58
C VAL A 183 -10.05 -2.62 -1.21
N ILE A 184 -8.95 -1.95 -0.85
CA ILE A 184 -7.58 -2.42 -1.09
C ILE A 184 -6.89 -2.56 0.27
N VAL A 185 -6.31 -3.73 0.53
CA VAL A 185 -5.46 -4.01 1.69
C VAL A 185 -4.06 -4.31 1.17
N ALA A 186 -3.10 -3.47 1.49
CA ALA A 186 -1.76 -3.57 0.94
C ALA A 186 -0.69 -3.14 1.93
N GLY A 187 0.50 -3.71 1.79
CA GLY A 187 1.61 -3.42 2.68
C GLY A 187 2.55 -4.60 2.82
N ASP A 188 3.49 -4.44 3.74
CA ASP A 188 4.35 -5.52 4.20
C ASP A 188 3.55 -6.44 5.13
N THR A 189 3.12 -7.58 4.58
CA THR A 189 2.36 -8.56 5.35
C THR A 189 3.26 -9.48 6.18
N ASN A 190 4.58 -9.41 6.00
CA ASN A 190 5.55 -10.36 6.52
C ASN A 190 5.18 -11.84 6.29
N ASP A 191 4.36 -12.12 5.26
CA ASP A 191 3.80 -13.43 5.00
C ASP A 191 3.91 -13.84 3.54
N ARG A 192 4.02 -15.14 3.32
CA ARG A 192 4.13 -15.76 2.00
C ARG A 192 3.09 -16.85 1.88
N TRP A 193 2.58 -17.04 0.67
CA TRP A 193 1.74 -18.17 0.32
C TRP A 193 2.46 -19.50 0.59
N THR A 194 3.76 -19.58 0.43
CA THR A 194 4.51 -20.80 0.77
C THR A 194 4.60 -21.09 2.29
N ASN A 195 4.29 -20.13 3.18
CA ASN A 195 4.33 -20.37 4.62
C ASN A 195 3.22 -21.35 5.06
N ALA A 196 3.55 -22.28 5.97
CA ALA A 196 2.59 -23.27 6.48
C ALA A 196 1.48 -22.63 7.35
N GLY A 197 1.84 -21.66 8.18
CA GLY A 197 0.93 -20.92 9.07
C GLY A 197 0.43 -19.59 8.50
N ARG A 198 0.36 -19.44 7.18
CA ARG A 198 0.06 -18.17 6.52
C ARG A 198 -1.29 -17.57 6.95
N SER A 199 -1.24 -16.36 7.48
CA SER A 199 -2.38 -15.54 7.92
C SER A 199 -3.19 -14.96 6.76
N ILE A 200 -2.54 -14.75 5.61
CA ILE A 200 -3.14 -14.12 4.42
C ILE A 200 -4.28 -14.94 3.77
N ASN A 201 -4.43 -16.24 4.08
CA ASN A 201 -5.60 -17.03 3.71
C ASN A 201 -6.91 -16.36 4.20
N LYS A 202 -6.89 -15.73 5.37
CA LYS A 202 -8.08 -15.10 5.96
C LYS A 202 -8.63 -13.97 5.08
N LEU A 203 -7.77 -13.25 4.36
CA LEU A 203 -8.20 -12.22 3.41
C LEU A 203 -8.91 -12.85 2.21
N THR A 204 -8.38 -13.95 1.67
CA THR A 204 -9.05 -14.66 0.56
C THR A 204 -10.35 -15.32 0.99
N ASP A 205 -10.41 -15.88 2.21
CA ASP A 205 -11.63 -16.42 2.80
C ASP A 205 -12.70 -15.33 3.01
N ALA A 206 -12.26 -14.09 3.26
CA ALA A 206 -13.12 -12.90 3.33
C ALA A 206 -13.48 -12.29 1.95
N GLY A 207 -13.12 -12.96 0.84
CA GLY A 207 -13.51 -12.57 -0.51
C GLY A 207 -12.58 -11.56 -1.18
N PHE A 208 -11.36 -11.38 -0.69
CA PHE A 208 -10.33 -10.60 -1.38
C PHE A 208 -9.56 -11.44 -2.41
N SER A 209 -9.15 -10.80 -3.50
CA SER A 209 -8.21 -11.35 -4.47
C SER A 209 -6.81 -10.80 -4.18
N ASP A 210 -5.82 -11.68 -4.17
CA ASP A 210 -4.39 -11.29 -4.22
C ASP A 210 -4.00 -11.04 -5.67
N SER A 211 -3.48 -9.84 -5.95
CA SER A 211 -3.13 -9.41 -7.31
C SER A 211 -1.98 -10.22 -7.92
N TRP A 212 -0.99 -10.66 -7.14
CA TRP A 212 0.12 -11.49 -7.62
C TRP A 212 -0.37 -12.90 -7.96
N VAL A 213 -1.16 -13.52 -7.08
CA VAL A 213 -1.74 -14.84 -7.34
C VAL A 213 -2.62 -14.80 -8.58
N GLN A 214 -3.49 -13.78 -8.68
CA GLN A 214 -4.41 -13.65 -9.80
C GLN A 214 -3.67 -13.47 -11.13
N LEU A 215 -2.69 -12.55 -11.19
CA LEU A 215 -2.11 -12.11 -12.45
C LEU A 215 -0.83 -12.85 -12.83
N ILE A 216 -0.03 -13.28 -11.85
CA ILE A 216 1.26 -13.96 -12.09
C ILE A 216 1.11 -15.48 -11.95
N GLN A 217 0.38 -15.95 -10.94
CA GLN A 217 0.16 -17.40 -10.72
C GLN A 217 -1.10 -17.95 -11.42
N GLY A 218 -1.79 -17.14 -12.22
CA GLY A 218 -2.99 -17.55 -12.96
C GLY A 218 -4.14 -18.02 -12.04
N GLY A 219 -4.27 -17.42 -10.86
CA GLY A 219 -5.26 -17.77 -9.85
C GLY A 219 -4.94 -19.00 -9.02
N LYS A 220 -3.76 -19.61 -9.18
CA LYS A 220 -3.34 -20.79 -8.42
C LYS A 220 -2.47 -20.37 -7.22
N PHE A 221 -2.98 -20.58 -6.02
CA PHE A 221 -2.22 -20.30 -4.80
C PHE A 221 -1.04 -21.29 -4.66
N PRO A 222 0.16 -20.83 -4.30
CA PRO A 222 1.24 -21.72 -3.88
C PRO A 222 0.81 -22.65 -2.73
N THR A 223 1.39 -23.84 -2.68
CA THR A 223 1.09 -24.82 -1.62
C THR A 223 1.66 -24.36 -0.28
N ALA A 224 0.83 -24.36 0.77
CA ALA A 224 1.28 -24.04 2.12
C ALA A 224 2.32 -25.07 2.60
N GLY A 225 3.41 -24.60 3.18
CA GLY A 225 4.52 -25.43 3.66
C GLY A 225 5.45 -25.93 2.56
N ALA A 226 5.24 -25.56 1.29
CA ALA A 226 6.20 -25.83 0.24
C ALA A 226 7.47 -24.99 0.42
N THR A 227 8.57 -25.42 -0.22
CA THR A 227 9.82 -24.66 -0.23
C THR A 227 9.58 -23.24 -0.75
N ALA A 228 9.98 -22.24 0.04
CA ALA A 228 9.87 -20.85 -0.34
C ALA A 228 10.73 -20.53 -1.58
N ASN A 229 10.23 -19.63 -2.43
CA ASN A 229 10.97 -19.05 -3.55
C ASN A 229 11.09 -17.53 -3.37
N PRO A 230 11.88 -17.05 -2.39
CA PRO A 230 11.98 -15.62 -2.09
C PRO A 230 12.67 -14.87 -3.24
N CYS A 231 12.18 -13.68 -3.55
CA CYS A 231 12.88 -12.80 -4.50
C CYS A 231 14.20 -12.29 -3.93
N LYS A 232 15.18 -12.10 -4.81
CA LYS A 232 16.31 -11.18 -4.57
C LYS A 232 15.80 -9.74 -4.55
N VAL A 233 16.63 -8.83 -4.07
CA VAL A 233 16.39 -7.39 -4.13
C VAL A 233 17.62 -6.79 -4.81
N PRO A 234 17.52 -6.29 -6.06
CA PRO A 234 16.32 -6.22 -6.90
C PRO A 234 15.80 -7.59 -7.40
N ALA A 235 14.48 -7.74 -7.46
CA ALA A 235 13.82 -8.86 -8.12
C ALA A 235 14.14 -8.87 -9.62
N THR A 236 14.38 -10.05 -10.17
CA THR A 236 14.72 -10.21 -11.60
C THR A 236 13.47 -10.17 -12.48
N ASP A 237 12.39 -10.76 -12.00
CA ASP A 237 11.06 -10.83 -12.61
C ASP A 237 9.99 -10.95 -11.51
N ASN A 238 8.73 -11.17 -11.91
CA ASN A 238 7.58 -11.25 -11.00
C ASN A 238 7.32 -12.65 -10.44
N THR A 239 8.06 -13.69 -10.83
CA THR A 239 7.69 -15.09 -10.58
C THR A 239 8.03 -15.59 -9.17
N CYS A 240 9.00 -14.97 -8.52
CA CYS A 240 9.34 -15.21 -7.12
C CYS A 240 8.34 -14.53 -6.16
N GLU A 241 8.37 -14.94 -4.90
CA GLU A 241 7.43 -14.50 -3.88
C GLU A 241 8.08 -13.60 -2.82
N ILE A 242 7.50 -12.43 -2.57
CA ILE A 242 7.85 -11.55 -1.44
C ILE A 242 6.73 -11.45 -0.40
N VAL A 243 7.01 -10.73 0.68
CA VAL A 243 6.08 -10.50 1.80
C VAL A 243 5.15 -9.29 1.61
N ASP A 244 5.52 -8.37 0.74
CA ASP A 244 4.67 -7.23 0.36
C ASP A 244 3.55 -7.72 -0.56
N LYS A 245 2.29 -7.46 -0.19
CA LYS A 245 1.12 -7.94 -0.92
C LYS A 245 0.15 -6.79 -1.21
N VAL A 246 -0.66 -6.98 -2.26
CA VAL A 246 -1.80 -6.11 -2.59
C VAL A 246 -3.02 -6.99 -2.80
N PHE A 247 -3.91 -6.97 -1.81
CA PHE A 247 -5.23 -7.60 -1.83
C PHE A 247 -6.29 -6.58 -2.18
N TYR A 248 -7.31 -6.98 -2.94
CA TYR A 248 -8.41 -6.09 -3.27
C TYR A 248 -9.74 -6.84 -3.38
N ARG A 249 -10.85 -6.11 -3.18
CA ARG A 249 -12.19 -6.57 -3.50
C ARG A 249 -13.04 -5.46 -4.08
N SER A 250 -14.01 -5.85 -4.90
CA SER A 250 -15.06 -4.94 -5.36
C SER A 250 -16.08 -4.65 -4.26
N GLY A 251 -16.78 -3.54 -4.38
CA GLY A 251 -17.96 -3.19 -3.59
C GLY A 251 -19.26 -3.37 -4.37
N SER A 252 -20.38 -2.97 -3.76
CA SER A 252 -21.71 -2.98 -4.38
C SER A 252 -21.86 -1.97 -5.51
N SER A 253 -21.12 -0.86 -5.45
CA SER A 253 -21.23 0.27 -6.40
C SER A 253 -19.96 0.53 -7.19
N VAL A 254 -18.85 -0.13 -6.84
CA VAL A 254 -17.55 0.05 -7.49
C VAL A 254 -16.96 -1.32 -7.73
N LYS A 255 -16.79 -1.67 -9.00
CA LYS A 255 -16.05 -2.86 -9.42
C LYS A 255 -14.60 -2.48 -9.61
N LEU A 256 -13.70 -3.15 -8.89
CA LEU A 256 -12.25 -3.05 -9.10
C LEU A 256 -11.75 -4.26 -9.88
N THR A 257 -10.76 -4.06 -10.75
CA THR A 257 -10.07 -5.14 -11.46
C THR A 257 -8.60 -4.80 -11.56
N ALA A 258 -7.74 -5.65 -11.01
CA ALA A 258 -6.30 -5.57 -11.24
C ALA A 258 -6.00 -5.94 -12.69
N LYS A 259 -5.26 -5.07 -13.38
CA LYS A 259 -4.92 -5.18 -14.82
C LYS A 259 -3.50 -5.64 -15.04
N SER A 260 -2.58 -5.25 -14.16
CA SER A 260 -1.19 -5.71 -14.18
C SER A 260 -0.62 -5.74 -12.76
N PHE A 261 0.43 -6.52 -12.60
CA PHE A 261 1.22 -6.63 -11.37
C PHE A 261 2.69 -6.60 -11.77
N ASN A 262 3.51 -5.78 -11.10
CA ASN A 262 4.95 -5.77 -11.28
C ASN A 262 5.69 -5.49 -9.98
N TYR A 263 6.78 -6.22 -9.75
CA TYR A 263 7.85 -5.69 -8.92
C TYR A 263 8.61 -4.64 -9.74
N VAL A 264 8.80 -3.45 -9.17
CA VAL A 264 9.51 -2.34 -9.86
C VAL A 264 10.83 -1.92 -9.20
N PRO A 265 11.68 -2.85 -8.73
CA PRO A 265 12.84 -2.48 -7.91
C PRO A 265 13.93 -1.76 -8.68
N LYS A 266 14.02 -1.96 -10.01
CA LYS A 266 15.08 -1.38 -10.85
C LYS A 266 14.98 0.14 -11.03
N VAL A 267 13.82 0.74 -10.73
CA VAL A 267 13.69 2.21 -10.72
C VAL A 267 13.97 2.80 -9.34
N PHE A 268 13.99 1.98 -8.28
CA PHE A 268 14.32 2.37 -6.90
C PHE A 268 15.76 1.94 -6.57
N VAL A 269 16.71 2.49 -7.32
CA VAL A 269 18.14 2.25 -7.15
C VAL A 269 18.91 3.56 -7.05
N GLN A 270 20.05 3.50 -6.37
CA GLN A 270 21.07 4.54 -6.36
C GLN A 270 21.69 4.69 -7.76
N PRO A 271 22.41 5.81 -8.04
CA PRO A 271 23.07 6.02 -9.34
C PRO A 271 24.05 4.91 -9.74
N ASP A 272 24.63 4.19 -8.78
CA ASP A 272 25.53 3.07 -8.99
C ASP A 272 24.81 1.71 -9.12
N GLY A 273 23.48 1.69 -9.04
CA GLY A 273 22.63 0.51 -9.14
C GLY A 273 22.36 -0.19 -7.82
N ASN A 274 22.89 0.28 -6.68
CA ASN A 274 22.57 -0.29 -5.37
C ASN A 274 21.11 -0.02 -4.97
N ILE A 275 20.55 -0.90 -4.14
CA ILE A 275 19.16 -0.82 -3.69
C ILE A 275 18.92 0.41 -2.79
N LEU A 276 17.69 0.94 -2.78
CA LEU A 276 17.26 2.00 -1.85
C LEU A 276 16.53 1.47 -0.61
N SER A 277 16.06 0.22 -0.67
CA SER A 277 15.41 -0.52 0.42
C SER A 277 15.71 -2.01 0.24
N ASP A 278 15.65 -2.77 1.32
CA ASP A 278 15.69 -4.24 1.36
C ASP A 278 14.38 -4.90 0.89
N HIS A 279 13.40 -4.12 0.43
CA HIS A 279 12.15 -4.62 -0.17
C HIS A 279 12.05 -4.29 -1.66
N ASN A 280 11.32 -5.14 -2.39
CA ASN A 280 10.93 -4.85 -3.78
C ASN A 280 9.57 -4.12 -3.76
N PRO A 281 9.43 -2.93 -4.36
CA PRO A 281 8.14 -2.25 -4.45
C PRO A 281 7.15 -3.04 -5.33
N VAL A 282 5.89 -3.10 -4.92
CA VAL A 282 4.81 -3.78 -5.64
C VAL A 282 3.89 -2.76 -6.30
N LEU A 283 3.86 -2.75 -7.63
CA LEU A 283 3.00 -1.91 -8.45
C LEU A 283 1.83 -2.72 -9.03
N VAL A 284 0.62 -2.22 -8.85
CA VAL A 284 -0.61 -2.78 -9.43
C VAL A 284 -1.36 -1.69 -10.18
N GLU A 285 -1.70 -1.97 -11.43
CA GLU A 285 -2.60 -1.12 -12.22
C GLU A 285 -4.05 -1.60 -12.00
N PHE A 286 -4.93 -0.71 -11.59
CA PHE A 286 -6.36 -1.00 -11.42
C PHE A 286 -7.19 -0.30 -12.48
N SER A 287 -8.20 -1.00 -12.98
CA SER A 287 -9.35 -0.39 -13.63
C SER A 287 -10.56 -0.46 -12.71
N TRP A 288 -11.44 0.54 -12.79
CA TRP A 288 -12.70 0.55 -12.06
C TRP A 288 -13.90 0.85 -12.96
N SER A 289 -15.09 0.40 -12.52
CA SER A 289 -16.38 0.78 -13.11
C SER A 289 -17.46 0.89 -12.05
N THR A 290 -18.46 1.75 -12.29
CA THR A 290 -19.67 1.90 -11.45
C THR A 290 -20.93 1.43 -12.15
#